data_AF-A0A2W4MC03-F1
#
_entry.id   AF-A0A2W4MC03-F1
#
_cell.length_a   1.000
_cell.length_b   1.000
_cell.length_c   1.000
_cell.angle_alpha   90.00
_cell.angle_beta   90.00
_cell.angle_gamma   90.00
#
_symmetry.space_group_name_H-M   'P 1'
#
loop_
_entity.id
_entity.type
_entity.pdbx_description
1 polymer ?
#
loop_
_entity_poly.entity_id
_entity_poly.type
_entity_poly.pdbx_seq_one_letter_code
_entity_poly.pdbx_strand_id
1 'polypeptide(L)'
;MPPSFRLPGSVLRPPRPVLVYDGRCGFCARSVRRWQARTGQDVAYVPFQTPLPIELLGISRTRAHAAVQLVEPDGRVTSGARAVSRVLRRAPGRRLAGALLAVPPVSLVAELVYGIVARHRPVFGRIDRWLFGRSVAPSSSALAAWLFLSGLGLVHLFAFRSLRVQVLGLYGSNGVLPIRDYLEYLRLIDGRTPEERREWYRRVPTVFWIDASDRTLVAACRTGEALALVLMLGVAPRLALVGLFGLYLSFVTAGRDFMAFQWDSLLLETTLAALLVAPSALVPSAPREHPPTAAVLLLRWIAFRLHYQSGIAKLRSGDPTWRDRTACGYHFETQPLPTRTGWYVHQLPRAVTRWSTRAVLVLECAVPFLAFAPRRLRRLGFLLLSGLQGAIALTGNYGFFNLLSFVLTLSLLDDEPLRRLLPFSPPPLRARPGPIRRFVTGLASAALFGGLFYKSPPPRNGLRHPLRPSL
;
A
#
# COMPACT_ATOMS: atom_id res chain seq x y z
N MET A 1 -5.43 -42.04 4.37
CA MET A 1 -4.51 -42.34 3.25
C MET A 1 -3.16 -41.71 3.53
N PRO A 2 -2.03 -42.38 3.20
CA PRO A 2 -0.71 -41.82 3.49
C PRO A 2 -0.51 -40.50 2.74
N PRO A 3 -0.05 -39.44 3.42
CA PRO A 3 0.06 -38.10 2.83
C PRO A 3 1.14 -37.98 1.75
N SER A 4 2.05 -38.96 1.67
CA SER A 4 3.02 -39.11 0.58
C SER A 4 3.48 -40.56 0.42
N PHE A 5 3.82 -40.95 -0.80
CA PHE A 5 4.44 -42.24 -1.13
C PHE A 5 5.37 -42.08 -2.34
N ARG A 6 6.16 -43.09 -2.67
CA ARG A 6 7.04 -43.10 -3.85
C ARG A 6 6.55 -44.17 -4.82
N LEU A 7 6.52 -43.84 -6.11
CA LEU A 7 6.12 -44.74 -7.17
C LEU A 7 7.22 -45.77 -7.47
N PRO A 8 6.85 -47.04 -7.79
CA PRO A 8 7.81 -48.03 -8.27
C PRO A 8 8.41 -47.63 -9.63
N GLY A 9 9.57 -48.20 -9.97
CA GLY A 9 10.35 -47.83 -11.16
C GLY A 9 9.66 -48.08 -12.50
N SER A 10 8.63 -48.92 -12.53
CA SER A 10 7.84 -49.28 -13.72
C SER A 10 6.79 -48.25 -14.13
N VAL A 11 6.56 -47.21 -13.31
CA VAL A 11 5.54 -46.18 -13.56
C VAL A 11 6.15 -44.99 -14.30
N LEU A 12 5.40 -44.39 -15.23
CA LEU A 12 5.84 -43.25 -16.02
C LEU A 12 6.25 -42.08 -15.12
N ARG A 13 7.51 -41.64 -15.23
CA ARG A 13 8.01 -40.46 -14.53
C ARG A 13 7.87 -39.23 -15.42
N PRO A 14 7.07 -38.23 -15.02
CA PRO A 14 6.91 -37.06 -15.85
C PRO A 14 8.19 -36.19 -15.82
N PRO A 15 8.56 -35.54 -16.94
CA PRO A 15 9.76 -34.69 -17.02
C PRO A 15 9.65 -33.43 -16.15
N ARG A 16 8.43 -33.07 -15.73
CA ARG A 16 8.13 -31.96 -14.81
C ARG A 16 7.03 -32.37 -13.84
N PRO A 17 6.87 -31.70 -12.68
CA PRO A 17 5.81 -32.02 -11.74
C PRO A 17 4.41 -31.96 -12.38
N VAL A 18 3.59 -32.99 -12.13
CA VAL A 18 2.20 -33.08 -12.62
C VAL A 18 1.23 -33.05 -11.45
N LEU A 19 0.36 -32.05 -11.41
CA LEU A 19 -0.74 -31.95 -10.45
C LEU A 19 -2.03 -32.51 -11.07
N VAL A 20 -2.49 -33.64 -10.55
CA VAL A 20 -3.79 -34.25 -10.88
C VAL A 20 -4.87 -33.69 -9.98
N TYR A 21 -6.00 -33.30 -10.57
CA TYR A 21 -7.12 -32.68 -9.85
C TYR A 21 -8.48 -33.04 -10.44
N ASP A 22 -9.55 -32.70 -9.71
CA ASP A 22 -10.93 -32.83 -10.18
C ASP A 22 -11.33 -31.68 -11.10
N GLY A 23 -11.42 -31.95 -12.40
CA GLY A 23 -11.82 -30.98 -13.43
C GLY A 23 -13.30 -30.61 -13.41
N ARG A 24 -14.17 -31.48 -12.89
CA ARG A 24 -15.62 -31.21 -12.77
C ARG A 24 -15.95 -30.38 -11.52
N CYS A 25 -15.07 -30.39 -10.51
CA CYS A 25 -15.22 -29.52 -9.35
C CYS A 25 -14.84 -28.08 -9.67
N GLY A 26 -15.83 -27.18 -9.68
CA GLY A 26 -15.61 -25.75 -9.94
C GLY A 26 -14.63 -25.07 -8.95
N PHE A 27 -14.57 -25.49 -7.69
CA PHE A 27 -13.60 -24.98 -6.71
C PHE A 27 -12.17 -25.43 -7.03
N CYS A 28 -11.97 -26.71 -7.34
CA CYS A 28 -10.67 -27.28 -7.72
C CYS A 28 -10.15 -26.62 -9.00
N ALA A 29 -10.99 -26.56 -10.05
CA ALA A 29 -10.64 -25.96 -11.33
C ALA A 29 -10.29 -24.47 -11.24
N ARG A 30 -10.91 -23.70 -10.34
CA ARG A 30 -10.52 -22.30 -10.10
C ARG A 30 -9.20 -22.20 -9.32
N SER A 31 -9.03 -23.01 -8.28
CA SER A 31 -7.79 -23.03 -7.49
C SER A 31 -6.58 -23.36 -8.36
N VAL A 32 -6.70 -24.40 -9.20
CA VAL A 32 -5.69 -24.84 -10.17
C VAL A 32 -5.35 -23.74 -11.16
N ARG A 33 -6.35 -23.12 -11.79
CA ARG A 33 -6.10 -22.01 -12.74
C ARG A 33 -5.35 -20.83 -12.09
N ARG A 34 -5.60 -20.52 -10.81
CA ARG A 34 -4.83 -19.48 -10.07
C ARG A 34 -3.38 -19.90 -9.82
N TRP A 35 -3.14 -21.18 -9.53
CA TRP A 35 -1.78 -21.71 -9.36
C TRP A 35 -1.04 -21.74 -10.69
N GLN A 36 -1.68 -22.25 -11.74
CA GLN A 36 -1.15 -22.31 -13.11
C GLN A 36 -0.73 -20.93 -13.62
N ALA A 37 -1.55 -19.90 -13.38
CA ALA A 37 -1.23 -18.54 -13.78
C ALA A 37 0.00 -17.93 -13.07
N ARG A 38 0.50 -18.56 -11.99
CA ARG A 38 1.74 -18.16 -11.31
C ARG A 38 2.90 -19.10 -11.57
N THR A 39 2.66 -20.41 -11.63
CA THR A 39 3.70 -21.42 -11.87
C THR A 39 4.12 -21.50 -13.34
N GLY A 40 3.32 -20.94 -14.26
CA GLY A 40 3.61 -21.02 -15.69
C GLY A 40 3.77 -22.48 -16.13
N GLN A 41 4.91 -22.79 -16.75
CA GLN A 41 5.24 -24.12 -17.26
C GLN A 41 5.94 -25.03 -16.23
N ASP A 42 6.23 -24.55 -15.02
CA ASP A 42 6.96 -25.32 -13.98
C ASP A 42 6.16 -26.50 -13.41
N VAL A 43 4.84 -26.48 -13.57
CA VAL A 43 3.92 -27.53 -13.11
C VAL A 43 2.89 -27.78 -14.21
N ALA A 44 2.74 -29.04 -14.62
CA ALA A 44 1.65 -29.47 -15.48
C ALA A 44 0.40 -29.74 -14.65
N TYR A 45 -0.78 -29.37 -15.14
CA TYR A 45 -2.05 -29.58 -14.44
C TYR A 45 -2.96 -30.44 -15.30
N VAL A 46 -3.39 -31.60 -14.77
CA VAL A 46 -4.18 -32.58 -15.53
C VAL A 46 -5.47 -32.90 -14.77
N PRO A 47 -6.65 -32.64 -15.34
CA PRO A 47 -7.88 -33.12 -14.74
C PRO A 47 -7.96 -34.64 -14.87
N PHE A 48 -8.36 -35.36 -13.83
CA PHE A 48 -8.38 -36.83 -13.90
C PHE A 48 -9.45 -37.39 -14.84
N GLN A 49 -10.36 -36.55 -15.34
CA GLN A 49 -11.34 -36.90 -16.36
C GLN A 49 -10.79 -36.85 -17.79
N THR A 50 -9.51 -36.54 -17.97
CA THR A 50 -8.85 -36.52 -19.29
C THR A 50 -8.83 -37.94 -19.88
N PRO A 51 -8.84 -38.11 -21.21
CA PRO A 51 -8.72 -39.43 -21.86
C PRO A 51 -7.43 -40.18 -21.50
N LEU A 52 -6.38 -39.46 -21.07
CA LEU A 52 -5.12 -40.06 -20.66
C LEU A 52 -5.27 -40.79 -19.31
N PRO A 53 -4.93 -42.09 -19.20
CA PRO A 53 -5.07 -42.83 -17.95
C PRO A 53 -4.13 -42.25 -16.88
N ILE A 54 -4.69 -41.66 -15.83
CA ILE A 54 -3.92 -41.17 -14.67
C ILE A 54 -3.25 -42.31 -13.90
N GLU A 55 -3.70 -43.53 -14.14
CA GLU A 55 -3.12 -44.78 -13.64
C GLU A 55 -1.69 -44.99 -14.17
N LEU A 56 -1.35 -44.46 -15.34
CA LEU A 56 0.03 -44.44 -15.86
C LEU A 56 0.98 -43.59 -15.00
N LEU A 57 0.43 -42.64 -14.24
CA LEU A 57 1.15 -41.86 -13.22
C LEU A 57 1.08 -42.52 -11.83
N GLY A 58 0.55 -43.74 -11.73
CA GLY A 58 0.37 -44.49 -10.48
C GLY A 58 -0.63 -43.88 -9.51
N ILE A 59 -1.58 -43.09 -10.03
CA ILE A 59 -2.65 -42.46 -9.25
C ILE A 59 -3.97 -43.18 -9.52
N SER A 60 -4.62 -43.69 -8.47
CA SER A 60 -5.98 -44.23 -8.61
C SER A 60 -7.03 -43.13 -8.67
N ARG A 61 -8.13 -43.38 -9.39
CA ARG A 61 -9.29 -42.47 -9.44
C ARG A 61 -9.84 -42.12 -8.07
N THR A 62 -9.90 -43.08 -7.15
CA THR A 62 -10.36 -42.85 -5.77
C THR A 62 -9.50 -41.81 -5.04
N ARG A 63 -8.17 -41.85 -5.23
CA ARG A 63 -7.23 -40.86 -4.68
C ARG A 63 -7.41 -39.49 -5.31
N ALA A 64 -7.50 -39.44 -6.64
CA ALA A 64 -7.70 -38.20 -7.39
C ALA A 64 -9.06 -37.53 -7.07
N HIS A 65 -10.10 -38.32 -6.79
CA HIS A 65 -11.39 -37.81 -6.34
C HIS A 65 -11.32 -37.25 -4.92
N ALA A 66 -10.60 -37.93 -4.00
CA ALA A 66 -10.48 -37.51 -2.60
C ALA A 66 -9.67 -36.22 -2.41
N ALA A 67 -8.55 -36.06 -3.12
CA ALA A 67 -7.66 -34.90 -3.00
C ALA A 67 -6.83 -34.69 -4.27
N VAL A 68 -6.29 -33.48 -4.42
CA VAL A 68 -5.28 -33.20 -5.46
C VAL A 68 -4.02 -34.02 -5.19
N GLN A 69 -3.39 -34.51 -6.26
CA GLN A 69 -2.20 -35.35 -6.20
C GLN A 69 -1.09 -34.69 -7.01
N LEU A 70 0.08 -34.47 -6.41
CA LEU A 70 1.25 -33.96 -7.11
C LEU A 70 2.26 -35.09 -7.28
N VAL A 71 2.57 -35.44 -8.53
CA VAL A 71 3.61 -36.38 -8.92
C VAL A 71 4.86 -35.59 -9.31
N GLU A 72 5.96 -35.83 -8.62
CA GLU A 72 7.25 -35.20 -8.90
C GLU A 72 8.11 -36.06 -9.84
N PRO A 73 9.09 -35.47 -10.55
CA PRO A 73 9.98 -36.20 -11.46
C PRO A 73 10.80 -37.32 -10.77
N ASP A 74 11.05 -37.20 -9.47
CA ASP A 74 11.72 -38.21 -8.64
C ASP A 74 10.81 -39.40 -8.27
N GLY A 75 9.56 -39.42 -8.76
CA GLY A 75 8.56 -40.44 -8.46
C GLY A 75 7.85 -40.23 -7.12
N ARG A 76 8.11 -39.13 -6.40
CA ARG A 76 7.42 -38.82 -5.15
C ARG A 76 6.01 -38.30 -5.44
N VAL A 77 5.02 -38.90 -4.80
CA VAL A 77 3.64 -38.43 -4.82
C VAL A 77 3.30 -37.79 -3.48
N THR A 78 2.72 -36.60 -3.54
CA THR A 78 2.16 -35.90 -2.37
C THR A 78 0.70 -35.61 -2.63
N SER A 79 -0.11 -35.62 -1.56
CA SER A 79 -1.55 -35.34 -1.63
C SER A 79 -1.92 -34.13 -0.79
N GLY A 80 -3.15 -33.61 -0.97
CA GLY A 80 -3.75 -32.67 -0.03
C GLY A 80 -3.02 -31.33 0.10
N ALA A 81 -2.93 -30.81 1.34
CA ALA A 81 -2.24 -29.55 1.59
C ALA A 81 -0.73 -29.62 1.32
N ARG A 82 -0.09 -30.78 1.50
CA ARG A 82 1.32 -30.99 1.14
C ARG A 82 1.56 -30.82 -0.34
N ALA A 83 0.69 -31.36 -1.20
CA ALA A 83 0.75 -31.14 -2.64
C ALA A 83 0.64 -29.64 -2.98
N VAL A 84 -0.32 -28.94 -2.37
CA VAL A 84 -0.50 -27.48 -2.56
C VAL A 84 0.72 -26.69 -2.09
N SER A 85 1.29 -27.01 -0.93
CA SER A 85 2.51 -26.40 -0.40
C SER A 85 3.67 -26.50 -1.40
N ARG A 86 3.87 -27.68 -2.01
CA ARG A 86 4.91 -27.91 -3.02
C ARG A 86 4.71 -27.10 -4.30
N VAL A 87 3.46 -26.97 -4.77
CA VAL A 87 3.12 -26.13 -5.93
C VAL A 87 3.38 -24.65 -5.60
N LEU A 88 2.98 -24.18 -4.42
CA LEU A 88 3.16 -22.78 -4.01
C LEU A 88 4.63 -22.39 -3.81
N ARG A 89 5.50 -23.32 -3.45
CA ARG A 89 6.96 -23.08 -3.39
C ARG A 89 7.58 -22.79 -4.77
N ARG A 90 6.93 -23.24 -5.85
CA ARG A 90 7.34 -22.97 -7.24
C ARG A 90 6.75 -21.66 -7.75
N ALA A 91 5.61 -21.22 -7.22
CA ALA A 91 4.96 -19.96 -7.60
C ALA A 91 5.73 -18.69 -7.11
N PRO A 92 6.15 -17.78 -8.01
CA PRO A 92 6.71 -16.49 -7.64
C PRO A 92 5.78 -15.69 -6.72
N GLY A 93 6.35 -15.02 -5.71
CA GLY A 93 5.60 -14.25 -4.71
C GLY A 93 4.79 -15.08 -3.69
N ARG A 94 4.77 -16.42 -3.80
CA ARG A 94 4.10 -17.34 -2.85
C ARG A 94 5.02 -18.38 -2.24
N ARG A 95 6.32 -18.31 -2.53
CA ARG A 95 7.31 -19.27 -2.05
C ARG A 95 7.34 -19.40 -0.53
N LEU A 96 7.34 -18.28 0.19
CA LEU A 96 7.31 -18.26 1.65
C LEU A 96 6.03 -18.90 2.20
N ALA A 97 4.86 -18.59 1.63
CA ALA A 97 3.61 -19.23 2.04
C ALA A 97 3.63 -20.74 1.80
N GLY A 98 4.19 -21.19 0.66
CA GLY A 98 4.40 -22.61 0.39
C GLY A 98 5.36 -23.27 1.38
N ALA A 99 6.42 -22.55 1.81
CA ALA A 99 7.36 -23.04 2.82
C ALA A 99 6.71 -23.14 4.20
N LEU A 100 6.00 -22.11 4.66
CA LEU A 100 5.28 -22.09 5.93
C LEU A 100 4.26 -23.23 6.04
N LEU A 101 3.53 -23.52 4.95
CA LEU A 101 2.59 -24.65 4.90
C LEU A 101 3.24 -26.04 5.06
N ALA A 102 4.57 -26.14 4.96
CA ALA A 102 5.29 -27.39 5.15
C ALA A 102 5.81 -27.59 6.58
N VAL A 103 5.84 -26.53 7.40
CA VAL A 103 6.46 -26.55 8.74
C VAL A 103 5.42 -26.95 9.80
N PRO A 104 5.68 -27.92 10.68
CA PRO A 104 4.82 -28.18 11.85
C PRO A 104 4.82 -27.01 12.85
N PRO A 105 3.70 -26.68 13.53
CA PRO A 105 2.40 -27.35 13.47
C PRO A 105 1.50 -26.90 12.29
N VAL A 106 1.91 -25.89 11.52
CA VAL A 106 1.13 -25.31 10.40
C VAL A 106 0.73 -26.37 9.38
N SER A 107 1.62 -27.30 9.07
CA SER A 107 1.34 -28.38 8.10
C SER A 107 0.23 -29.34 8.55
N LEU A 108 0.08 -29.58 9.85
CA LEU A 108 -0.98 -30.44 10.41
C LEU A 108 -2.33 -29.73 10.31
N VAL A 109 -2.37 -28.46 10.74
CA VAL A 109 -3.56 -27.62 10.62
C VAL A 109 -3.97 -27.46 9.16
N ALA A 110 -3.00 -27.28 8.25
CA ALA A 110 -3.26 -27.15 6.83
C ALA A 110 -3.92 -28.41 6.23
N GLU A 111 -3.50 -29.62 6.62
CA GLU A 111 -4.14 -30.86 6.17
C GLU A 111 -5.55 -31.04 6.75
N LEU A 112 -5.77 -30.68 8.03
CA LEU A 112 -7.10 -30.69 8.63
C LEU A 112 -8.06 -29.76 7.88
N VAL A 113 -7.63 -28.51 7.66
CA VAL A 113 -8.40 -27.51 6.89
C VAL A 113 -8.63 -27.99 5.46
N TYR A 114 -7.61 -28.56 4.80
CA TYR A 114 -7.77 -29.13 3.47
C TYR A 114 -8.81 -30.25 3.44
N GLY A 115 -8.80 -31.15 4.41
CA GLY A 115 -9.79 -32.23 4.53
C GLY A 115 -11.23 -31.70 4.65
N ILE A 116 -11.44 -30.68 5.48
CA ILE A 116 -12.75 -30.01 5.62
C ILE A 116 -13.19 -29.39 4.29
N VAL A 117 -12.30 -28.65 3.62
CA VAL A 117 -12.56 -28.01 2.32
C VAL A 117 -12.86 -29.05 1.23
N ALA A 118 -12.10 -30.15 1.20
CA ALA A 118 -12.26 -31.23 0.23
C ALA A 118 -13.59 -31.97 0.37
N ARG A 119 -14.09 -32.14 1.60
CA ARG A 119 -15.42 -32.73 1.86
C ARG A 119 -16.56 -31.78 1.52
N HIS A 120 -16.36 -30.48 1.68
CA HIS A 120 -17.40 -29.44 1.49
C HIS A 120 -17.15 -28.54 0.26
N ARG A 121 -16.56 -29.08 -0.82
CA ARG A 121 -16.20 -28.34 -2.05
C ARG A 121 -17.32 -27.43 -2.61
N PRO A 122 -18.61 -27.82 -2.62
CA PRO A 122 -19.67 -26.94 -3.12
C PRO A 122 -19.87 -25.68 -2.27
N VAL A 123 -19.80 -25.81 -0.93
CA VAL A 123 -19.93 -24.70 0.02
C VAL A 123 -18.73 -23.76 -0.12
N PHE A 124 -17.51 -24.28 -0.06
CA PHE A 124 -16.30 -23.49 -0.26
C PHE A 124 -16.21 -22.90 -1.67
N GLY A 125 -16.80 -23.55 -2.66
CA GLY A 125 -16.97 -23.03 -4.01
C GLY A 125 -17.90 -21.81 -4.08
N ARG A 126 -18.94 -21.73 -3.24
CA ARG A 126 -19.79 -20.54 -3.09
C ARG A 126 -19.04 -19.41 -2.37
N ILE A 127 -18.38 -19.74 -1.26
CA ILE A 127 -17.58 -18.78 -0.47
C ILE A 127 -16.46 -18.17 -1.32
N ASP A 128 -15.70 -19.00 -2.06
CA ASP A 128 -14.64 -18.54 -2.96
C ASP A 128 -15.15 -17.56 -4.02
N ARG A 129 -16.32 -17.85 -4.63
CA ARG A 129 -16.94 -16.93 -5.60
C ARG A 129 -17.38 -15.63 -4.95
N TRP A 130 -17.88 -15.68 -3.72
CA TRP A 130 -18.30 -14.47 -3.00
C TRP A 130 -17.10 -13.61 -2.58
N LEU A 131 -15.98 -14.21 -2.16
CA LEU A 131 -14.77 -13.50 -1.70
C LEU A 131 -13.87 -12.99 -2.85
N PHE A 132 -13.67 -13.81 -3.89
CA PHE A 132 -12.70 -13.55 -4.95
C PHE A 132 -13.35 -13.23 -6.31
N GLY A 133 -14.63 -13.56 -6.49
CA GLY A 133 -15.32 -13.44 -7.76
C GLY A 133 -15.11 -14.62 -8.70
N ARG A 134 -15.59 -14.48 -9.94
CA ARG A 134 -15.43 -15.49 -11.01
C ARG A 134 -14.07 -15.41 -11.70
N SER A 135 -13.38 -14.27 -11.58
CA SER A 135 -12.08 -14.04 -12.23
C SER A 135 -10.99 -14.91 -11.61
N VAL A 136 -10.29 -15.64 -12.48
CA VAL A 136 -9.21 -16.55 -12.10
C VAL A 136 -7.84 -16.00 -12.49
N ALA A 137 -7.83 -14.90 -13.25
CA ALA A 137 -6.61 -14.19 -13.61
C ALA A 137 -5.91 -13.65 -12.35
N PRO A 138 -4.58 -13.76 -12.25
CA PRO A 138 -3.84 -13.16 -11.16
C PRO A 138 -4.11 -11.65 -11.12
N SER A 139 -4.34 -11.12 -9.92
CA SER A 139 -4.57 -9.69 -9.73
C SER A 139 -3.31 -8.92 -10.11
N SER A 140 -3.28 -8.36 -11.32
CA SER A 140 -2.33 -7.33 -11.67
C SER A 140 -2.72 -6.03 -10.95
N SER A 141 -1.71 -5.26 -10.52
CA SER A 141 -1.86 -3.94 -9.94
C SER A 141 -1.09 -2.89 -10.73
N ALA A 142 -0.73 -3.16 -11.99
CA ALA A 142 0.08 -2.26 -12.79
C ALA A 142 -0.68 -0.97 -13.14
N LEU A 143 -1.95 -1.09 -13.52
CA LEU A 143 -2.80 0.06 -13.81
C LEU A 143 -3.15 0.82 -12.53
N ALA A 144 -3.46 0.10 -11.46
CA ALA A 144 -3.68 0.72 -10.15
C ALA A 144 -2.44 1.48 -9.64
N ALA A 145 -1.24 0.92 -9.83
CA ALA A 145 0.02 1.56 -9.48
C ALA A 145 0.30 2.80 -10.34
N TRP A 146 0.02 2.74 -11.64
CA TRP A 146 0.14 3.90 -12.52
C TRP A 146 -0.80 5.03 -12.08
N LEU A 147 -2.09 4.74 -11.84
CA LEU A 147 -3.04 5.73 -11.31
C LEU A 147 -2.61 6.29 -9.95
N PHE A 148 -2.08 5.43 -9.08
CA PHE A 148 -1.53 5.87 -7.79
C PHE A 148 -0.36 6.85 -7.98
N LEU A 149 0.58 6.56 -8.87
CA LEU A 149 1.73 7.44 -9.12
C LEU A 149 1.29 8.77 -9.74
N SER A 150 0.38 8.74 -10.71
CA SER A 150 -0.17 9.96 -11.30
C SER A 150 -0.96 10.78 -10.27
N GLY A 151 -1.77 10.12 -9.44
CA GLY A 151 -2.48 10.77 -8.33
C GLY A 151 -1.52 11.36 -7.28
N LEU A 152 -0.42 10.68 -6.97
CA LEU A 152 0.61 11.19 -6.07
C LEU A 152 1.34 12.40 -6.65
N GLY A 153 1.58 12.40 -7.96
CA GLY A 153 2.05 13.60 -8.67
C GLY A 153 1.08 14.76 -8.51
N LEU A 154 -0.22 14.54 -8.69
CA LEU A 154 -1.23 15.59 -8.46
C LEU A 154 -1.25 16.11 -7.02
N VAL A 155 -1.08 15.22 -6.03
CA VAL A 155 -0.94 15.61 -4.61
C VAL A 155 0.26 16.53 -4.42
N HIS A 156 1.43 16.15 -4.93
CA HIS A 156 2.65 16.97 -4.87
C HIS A 156 2.47 18.32 -5.58
N LEU A 157 1.80 18.34 -6.73
CA LEU A 157 1.50 19.56 -7.45
C LEU A 157 0.71 20.53 -6.57
N PHE A 158 -0.35 20.06 -5.90
CA PHE A 158 -1.12 20.90 -4.98
C PHE A 158 -0.32 21.30 -3.74
N ALA A 159 0.49 20.41 -3.18
CA ALA A 159 1.31 20.71 -2.01
C ALA A 159 2.33 21.82 -2.32
N PHE A 160 3.10 21.69 -3.41
CA PHE A 160 4.06 22.72 -3.83
C PHE A 160 3.40 24.01 -4.31
N ARG A 161 2.24 23.93 -4.99
CA ARG A 161 1.50 25.12 -5.40
C ARG A 161 0.95 25.91 -4.21
N SER A 162 0.39 25.22 -3.22
CA SER A 162 -0.08 25.80 -1.96
C SER A 162 1.08 26.47 -1.20
N LEU A 163 2.22 25.77 -1.12
CA LEU A 163 3.42 26.29 -0.49
C LEU A 163 3.97 27.52 -1.23
N ARG A 164 4.05 27.49 -2.56
CA ARG A 164 4.61 28.57 -3.38
C ARG A 164 3.94 29.91 -3.13
N VAL A 165 2.62 29.93 -2.92
CA VAL A 165 1.86 31.15 -2.66
C VAL A 165 2.24 31.78 -1.31
N GLN A 166 2.70 30.96 -0.36
CA GLN A 166 2.98 31.38 1.02
C GLN A 166 4.48 31.43 1.35
N VAL A 167 5.33 30.86 0.49
CA VAL A 167 6.73 30.54 0.82
C VAL A 167 7.53 31.76 1.25
N LEU A 168 7.33 32.93 0.62
CA LEU A 168 8.05 34.15 0.98
C LEU A 168 7.53 34.76 2.28
N GLY A 169 6.21 34.75 2.49
CA GLY A 169 5.61 35.26 3.72
C GLY A 169 5.95 34.40 4.95
N LEU A 170 6.11 33.09 4.76
CA LEU A 170 6.48 32.18 5.85
C LEU A 170 8.00 32.10 6.04
N TYR A 171 8.76 31.94 4.96
CA TYR A 171 10.15 31.49 5.02
C TYR A 171 11.16 32.37 4.31
N GLY A 172 10.68 33.39 3.57
CA GLY A 172 11.56 34.35 2.91
C GLY A 172 12.33 35.19 3.92
N SER A 173 13.23 36.03 3.40
CA SER A 173 14.05 36.96 4.17
C SER A 173 13.25 37.87 5.11
N ASN A 174 12.05 38.28 4.70
CA ASN A 174 11.11 39.08 5.50
C ASN A 174 9.93 38.24 6.04
N GLY A 175 10.07 36.92 6.05
CA GLY A 175 9.02 36.00 6.46
C GLY A 175 8.88 35.89 7.97
N VAL A 176 7.83 35.19 8.43
CA VAL A 176 7.57 34.96 9.86
C VAL A 176 8.66 34.09 10.51
N LEU A 177 9.13 33.06 9.79
CA LEU A 177 10.17 32.13 10.22
C LEU A 177 11.22 31.95 9.09
N PRO A 178 12.07 32.95 8.82
CA PRO A 178 13.04 32.87 7.73
C PRO A 178 13.91 31.62 7.81
N ILE A 179 13.98 30.85 6.72
CA ILE A 179 14.79 29.62 6.68
C ILE A 179 16.27 29.98 6.75
N ARG A 180 16.69 31.07 6.10
CA ARG A 180 18.08 31.54 6.10
C ARG A 180 18.57 31.75 7.54
N ASP A 181 17.86 32.56 8.32
CA ASP A 181 18.23 32.89 9.70
C ASP A 181 18.31 31.63 10.58
N TYR A 182 17.40 30.67 10.37
CA TYR A 182 17.43 29.40 11.09
C TYR A 182 18.69 28.58 10.77
N LEU A 183 19.04 28.46 9.48
CA LEU A 183 20.23 27.72 9.07
C LEU A 183 21.54 28.44 9.46
N GLU A 184 21.56 29.77 9.43
CA GLU A 184 22.68 30.58 9.91
C GLU A 184 22.86 30.48 11.43
N TYR A 185 21.77 30.53 12.19
CA TYR A 185 21.78 30.29 13.64
C TYR A 185 22.41 28.93 13.98
N LEU A 186 22.02 27.86 13.28
CA LEU A 186 22.59 26.52 13.47
C LEU A 186 24.08 26.46 13.10
N ARG A 187 24.53 27.23 12.10
CA ARG A 187 25.96 27.34 11.76
C ARG A 187 26.76 28.04 12.86
N LEU A 188 26.19 29.07 13.49
CA LEU A 188 26.90 29.91 14.46
C LEU A 188 27.05 29.26 15.84
N ILE A 189 26.03 28.54 16.31
CA ILE A 189 26.02 28.00 17.68
C ILE A 189 26.77 26.67 17.76
N ASP A 190 26.57 25.78 16.79
CA ASP A 190 27.06 24.40 16.84
C ASP A 190 27.85 23.99 15.59
N GLY A 191 28.30 24.95 14.77
CA GLY A 191 29.13 24.68 13.59
C GLY A 191 30.63 24.61 13.87
N ARG A 192 31.04 24.61 15.15
CA ARG A 192 32.44 24.80 15.57
C ARG A 192 33.30 23.57 15.29
N THR A 193 32.75 22.37 15.41
CA THR A 193 33.45 21.12 15.08
C THR A 193 32.87 20.41 13.84
N PRO A 194 33.69 19.64 13.10
CA PRO A 194 33.20 18.78 12.00
C PRO A 194 32.10 17.80 12.42
N GLU A 195 32.17 17.28 13.65
CA GLU A 195 31.22 16.30 14.20
C GLU A 195 29.84 16.92 14.43
N GLU A 196 29.77 18.10 15.06
CA GLU A 196 28.52 18.81 15.30
C GLU A 196 27.84 19.22 13.99
N ARG A 197 28.63 19.69 13.00
CA ARG A 197 28.09 19.97 11.65
C ARG A 197 27.47 18.74 11.01
N ARG A 198 28.11 17.57 11.14
CA ARG A 198 27.58 16.31 10.60
C ARG A 198 26.27 15.91 11.28
N GLU A 199 26.15 16.14 12.57
CA GLU A 199 24.92 15.87 13.32
C GLU A 199 23.77 16.78 12.87
N TRP A 200 24.02 18.07 12.62
CA TRP A 200 22.99 18.98 12.12
C TRP A 200 22.54 18.67 10.70
N TYR A 201 23.44 18.27 9.80
CA TYR A 201 23.04 17.79 8.47
C TYR A 201 22.14 16.55 8.53
N ARG A 202 22.24 15.74 9.60
CA ARG A 202 21.34 14.60 9.82
C ARG A 202 20.00 15.02 10.41
N ARG A 203 19.97 16.05 11.27
CA ARG A 203 18.75 16.57 11.89
C ARG A 203 17.91 17.42 10.94
N VAL A 204 18.57 18.22 10.09
CA VAL A 204 17.93 19.10 9.12
C VAL A 204 18.43 18.74 7.70
N PRO A 205 18.01 17.59 7.15
CA PRO A 205 18.39 17.21 5.80
C PRO A 205 17.62 18.07 4.78
N THR A 206 18.28 19.14 4.32
CA THR A 206 17.70 20.12 3.39
C THR A 206 18.69 20.57 2.32
N VAL A 207 18.21 20.84 1.10
CA VAL A 207 19.03 21.46 0.05
C VAL A 207 19.33 22.94 0.31
N PHE A 208 18.59 23.58 1.22
CA PHE A 208 18.72 25.00 1.54
C PHE A 208 20.00 25.35 2.30
N TRP A 209 20.80 24.35 2.68
CA TRP A 209 22.17 24.57 3.13
C TRP A 209 23.06 25.19 2.03
N ILE A 210 22.76 24.94 0.76
CA ILE A 210 23.50 25.53 -0.37
C ILE A 210 23.11 26.99 -0.54
N ASP A 211 21.81 27.24 -0.69
CA ASP A 211 21.24 28.59 -0.73
C ASP A 211 19.81 28.57 -0.20
N ALA A 212 19.47 29.58 0.60
CA ALA A 212 18.15 29.80 1.20
C ALA A 212 17.58 31.17 0.79
N SER A 213 18.03 31.76 -0.31
CA SER A 213 17.48 33.02 -0.82
C SER A 213 16.02 32.88 -1.25
N ASP A 214 15.28 33.98 -1.23
CA ASP A 214 13.89 34.06 -1.67
C ASP A 214 13.68 33.49 -3.08
N ARG A 215 14.63 33.77 -3.99
CA ARG A 215 14.63 33.22 -5.35
C ARG A 215 14.72 31.70 -5.34
N THR A 216 15.61 31.14 -4.52
CA THR A 216 15.81 29.69 -4.41
C THR A 216 14.63 29.00 -3.76
N LEU A 217 14.00 29.59 -2.75
CA LEU A 217 12.79 29.04 -2.13
C LEU A 217 11.63 28.96 -3.15
N VAL A 218 11.41 30.03 -3.92
CA VAL A 218 10.38 30.03 -4.99
C VAL A 218 10.74 29.06 -6.12
N ALA A 219 12.01 29.02 -6.52
CA ALA A 219 12.49 28.10 -7.55
C ALA A 219 12.32 26.64 -7.12
N ALA A 220 12.64 26.30 -5.87
CA ALA A 220 12.43 24.96 -5.32
C ALA A 220 10.95 24.55 -5.39
N CYS A 221 10.02 25.45 -5.08
CA CYS A 221 8.59 25.16 -5.24
C CYS A 221 8.22 24.90 -6.70
N ARG A 222 8.67 25.75 -7.64
CA ARG A 222 8.38 25.59 -9.08
C ARG A 222 8.99 24.29 -9.64
N THR A 223 10.19 23.94 -9.21
CA THR A 223 10.83 22.66 -9.56
C THR A 223 10.03 21.49 -9.03
N GLY A 224 9.53 21.58 -7.79
CA GLY A 224 8.61 20.58 -7.22
C GLY A 224 7.34 20.41 -8.06
N GLU A 225 6.71 21.50 -8.48
CA GLU A 225 5.55 21.47 -9.38
C GLU A 225 5.88 20.82 -10.74
N ALA A 226 7.03 21.16 -11.34
CA ALA A 226 7.46 20.57 -12.61
C ALA A 226 7.72 19.06 -12.48
N LEU A 227 8.40 18.63 -11.42
CA LEU A 227 8.64 17.20 -11.14
C LEU A 227 7.34 16.45 -10.87
N ALA A 228 6.35 17.10 -10.25
CA ALA A 228 5.02 16.54 -10.04
C ALA A 228 4.31 16.27 -11.38
N LEU A 229 4.38 17.20 -12.33
CA LEU A 229 3.87 17.01 -13.69
C LEU A 229 4.61 15.89 -14.44
N VAL A 230 5.94 15.84 -14.33
CA VAL A 230 6.77 14.76 -14.89
C VAL A 230 6.33 13.39 -14.36
N LEU A 231 6.06 13.28 -13.04
CA LEU A 231 5.53 12.08 -12.42
C LEU A 231 4.12 11.72 -12.94
N MET A 232 3.24 12.71 -13.10
CA MET A 232 1.89 12.52 -13.65
C MET A 232 1.93 11.94 -15.07
N LEU A 233 2.87 12.42 -15.89
CA LEU A 233 3.11 11.94 -17.26
C LEU A 233 3.82 10.59 -17.32
N GLY A 234 4.30 10.05 -16.19
CA GLY A 234 5.02 8.79 -16.12
C GLY A 234 6.41 8.84 -16.77
N VAL A 235 7.02 10.02 -16.84
CA VAL A 235 8.38 10.25 -17.35
C VAL A 235 9.36 10.06 -16.19
N ALA A 236 10.35 9.16 -16.35
CA ALA A 236 11.37 8.87 -15.34
C ALA A 236 10.87 8.88 -13.87
N PRO A 237 9.79 8.14 -13.52
CA PRO A 237 9.04 8.35 -12.28
C PRO A 237 9.88 8.16 -11.02
N ARG A 238 10.91 7.31 -11.05
CA ARG A 238 11.84 7.13 -9.91
C ARG A 238 12.68 8.38 -9.66
N LEU A 239 13.18 9.02 -10.70
CA LEU A 239 13.95 10.26 -10.58
C LEU A 239 13.06 11.41 -10.12
N ALA A 240 11.85 11.51 -10.68
CA ALA A 240 10.86 12.49 -10.25
C ALA A 240 10.52 12.32 -8.76
N LEU A 241 10.28 11.10 -8.29
CA LEU A 241 10.01 10.81 -6.88
C LEU A 241 11.19 11.13 -5.96
N VAL A 242 12.43 10.86 -6.37
CA VAL A 242 13.63 11.24 -5.59
C VAL A 242 13.72 12.76 -5.45
N GLY A 243 13.53 13.49 -6.55
CA GLY A 243 13.53 14.95 -6.53
C GLY A 243 12.40 15.54 -5.69
N LEU A 244 11.17 15.03 -5.86
CA LEU A 244 10.00 15.42 -5.05
C LEU A 244 10.22 15.16 -3.57
N PHE A 245 10.72 13.97 -3.21
CA PHE A 245 11.05 13.63 -1.83
C PHE A 245 12.11 14.59 -1.25
N GLY A 246 13.21 14.80 -1.98
CA GLY A 246 14.30 15.67 -1.52
C GLY A 246 13.86 17.13 -1.33
N LEU A 247 13.12 17.69 -2.29
CA LEU A 247 12.62 19.07 -2.20
C LEU A 247 11.57 19.22 -1.09
N TYR A 248 10.62 18.28 -0.98
CA TYR A 248 9.59 18.36 0.06
C TYR A 248 10.20 18.16 1.45
N LEU A 249 11.14 17.22 1.60
CA LEU A 249 11.88 17.00 2.84
C LEU A 249 12.66 18.25 3.26
N SER A 250 13.23 18.97 2.28
CA SER A 250 13.97 20.21 2.52
C SER A 250 13.09 21.29 3.15
N PHE A 251 11.84 21.43 2.68
CA PHE A 251 10.87 22.32 3.30
C PHE A 251 10.35 21.80 4.63
N VAL A 252 10.07 20.50 4.76
CA VAL A 252 9.54 19.93 6.01
C VAL A 252 10.53 20.09 7.17
N THR A 253 11.81 19.87 6.91
CA THR A 253 12.85 19.93 7.94
C THR A 253 13.27 21.36 8.28
N ALA A 254 13.31 22.27 7.30
CA ALA A 254 13.66 23.66 7.53
C ALA A 254 12.46 24.54 7.97
N GLY A 255 11.25 24.15 7.61
CA GLY A 255 10.03 24.94 7.73
C GLY A 255 9.33 24.91 9.10
N ARG A 256 9.85 24.12 10.05
CA ARG A 256 9.46 24.09 11.48
C ARG A 256 7.93 24.05 11.68
N ASP A 257 7.37 24.98 12.44
CA ASP A 257 5.99 24.95 12.95
C ASP A 257 4.93 24.86 11.85
N PHE A 258 5.19 25.48 10.69
CA PHE A 258 4.26 25.48 9.56
C PHE A 258 4.33 24.20 8.69
N MET A 259 5.28 23.30 8.95
CA MET A 259 5.46 22.01 8.26
C MET A 259 5.42 20.78 9.19
N ALA A 260 5.13 20.99 10.48
CA ALA A 260 5.13 19.93 11.49
C ALA A 260 3.83 19.09 11.49
N PHE A 261 3.04 19.14 10.41
CA PHE A 261 1.76 18.46 10.37
C PHE A 261 1.88 17.00 9.92
N GLN A 262 0.91 16.18 10.35
CA GLN A 262 0.89 14.74 10.08
C GLN A 262 0.78 14.41 8.58
N TRP A 263 0.13 15.28 7.80
CA TRP A 263 -0.02 15.08 6.36
C TRP A 263 1.29 15.29 5.59
N ASP A 264 2.20 16.14 6.08
CA ASP A 264 3.51 16.35 5.48
C ASP A 264 4.40 15.10 5.65
N SER A 265 4.39 14.55 6.86
CA SER A 265 5.06 13.27 7.17
C SER A 265 4.49 12.12 6.33
N LEU A 266 3.17 12.06 6.19
CA LEU A 266 2.50 11.05 5.36
C LEU A 266 2.86 11.18 3.88
N LEU A 267 2.95 12.39 3.35
CA LEU A 267 3.34 12.64 1.96
C LEU A 267 4.78 12.17 1.70
N LEU A 268 5.71 12.50 2.60
CA LEU A 268 7.11 12.03 2.52
C LEU A 268 7.20 10.50 2.55
N GLU A 269 6.53 9.87 3.50
CA GLU A 269 6.54 8.41 3.64
C GLU A 269 5.92 7.73 2.41
N THR A 270 4.81 8.27 1.90
CA THR A 270 4.14 7.76 0.70
C THR A 270 5.03 7.91 -0.53
N THR A 271 5.75 9.03 -0.66
CA THR A 271 6.69 9.29 -1.76
C THR A 271 7.87 8.34 -1.73
N LEU A 272 8.41 8.06 -0.54
CA LEU A 272 9.48 7.08 -0.37
C LEU A 272 8.98 5.66 -0.72
N ALA A 273 7.80 5.27 -0.24
CA ALA A 273 7.20 3.97 -0.57
C ALA A 273 6.89 3.84 -2.07
N ALA A 274 6.52 4.94 -2.74
CA ALA A 274 6.25 4.98 -4.17
C ALA A 274 7.48 4.63 -5.03
N LEU A 275 8.71 4.86 -4.55
CA LEU A 275 9.94 4.47 -5.27
C LEU A 275 10.07 2.95 -5.51
N LEU A 276 9.41 2.14 -4.67
CA LEU A 276 9.36 0.68 -4.82
C LEU A 276 8.35 0.23 -5.86
N VAL A 277 7.29 1.01 -6.01
CA VAL A 277 6.17 0.75 -6.93
C VAL A 277 6.48 1.28 -8.31
N ALA A 278 7.16 2.42 -8.40
CA ALA A 278 7.51 3.10 -9.64
C ALA A 278 8.32 2.19 -10.60
N PRO A 279 7.96 2.16 -11.90
CA PRO A 279 8.71 1.41 -12.91
C PRO A 279 10.08 2.04 -13.16
N SER A 280 10.99 1.28 -13.75
CA SER A 280 12.35 1.75 -14.11
C SER A 280 12.41 2.57 -15.40
N ALA A 281 11.29 2.75 -16.10
CA ALA A 281 11.27 3.39 -17.40
C ALA A 281 11.64 4.88 -17.34
N LEU A 282 12.43 5.36 -18.31
CA LEU A 282 12.80 6.78 -18.44
C LEU A 282 11.84 7.57 -19.34
N VAL A 283 11.19 6.89 -20.29
CA VAL A 283 10.26 7.45 -21.27
C VAL A 283 8.83 7.26 -20.77
N PRO A 284 7.86 8.17 -21.11
CA PRO A 284 6.44 7.97 -20.82
C PRO A 284 6.02 6.54 -21.09
N SER A 285 5.66 5.84 -20.02
CA SER A 285 5.35 4.43 -20.09
C SER A 285 3.96 4.20 -19.57
N ALA A 286 3.09 3.75 -20.47
CA ALA A 286 1.91 2.98 -20.08
C ALA A 286 2.32 1.90 -19.05
N PRO A 287 1.41 1.43 -18.19
CA PRO A 287 1.73 0.40 -17.22
C PRO A 287 2.27 -0.84 -17.94
N ARG A 288 3.61 -1.02 -17.86
CA ARG A 288 4.39 -2.03 -18.58
C ARG A 288 5.10 -3.00 -17.64
N GLU A 289 5.18 -2.69 -16.36
CA GLU A 289 5.85 -3.50 -15.35
C GLU A 289 4.89 -3.84 -14.20
N HIS A 290 4.95 -5.06 -13.70
CA HIS A 290 4.23 -5.41 -12.48
C HIS A 290 4.97 -4.87 -11.25
N PRO A 291 4.28 -4.10 -10.36
CA PRO A 291 4.90 -3.67 -9.11
C PRO A 291 5.16 -4.88 -8.20
N PRO A 292 6.27 -4.90 -7.44
CA PRO A 292 6.53 -5.95 -6.47
C PRO A 292 5.38 -6.08 -5.46
N THR A 293 4.96 -7.31 -5.14
CA THR A 293 3.84 -7.54 -4.20
C THR A 293 4.11 -6.92 -2.83
N ALA A 294 5.35 -6.97 -2.34
CA ALA A 294 5.74 -6.36 -1.07
C ALA A 294 5.56 -4.82 -1.08
N ALA A 295 5.86 -4.17 -2.21
CA ALA A 295 5.69 -2.72 -2.37
C ALA A 295 4.20 -2.32 -2.33
N VAL A 296 3.33 -3.09 -3.00
CA VAL A 296 1.87 -2.87 -2.95
C VAL A 296 1.33 -3.13 -1.53
N LEU A 297 1.84 -4.14 -0.83
CA LEU A 297 1.46 -4.39 0.56
C LEU A 297 1.90 -3.27 1.51
N LEU A 298 3.07 -2.65 1.26
CA LEU A 298 3.51 -1.48 2.01
C LEU A 298 2.56 -0.29 1.81
N LEU A 299 2.14 0.01 0.57
CA LEU A 299 1.14 1.07 0.34
C LEU A 299 -0.20 0.77 1.03
N ARG A 300 -0.63 -0.49 1.02
CA ARG A 300 -1.83 -0.92 1.77
C ARG A 300 -1.66 -0.80 3.27
N TRP A 301 -0.46 -1.06 3.78
CA TRP A 301 -0.13 -0.84 5.19
C TRP A 301 -0.19 0.64 5.55
N ILE A 302 0.33 1.54 4.72
CA ILE A 302 0.23 2.99 4.94
C ILE A 302 -1.23 3.43 4.93
N ALA A 303 -2.03 2.99 3.93
CA ALA A 303 -3.46 3.28 3.86
C ALA A 303 -4.22 2.73 5.09
N PHE A 304 -3.91 1.51 5.51
CA PHE A 304 -4.44 0.92 6.74
C PHE A 304 -4.09 1.78 7.96
N ARG A 305 -2.80 2.09 8.15
CA ARG A 305 -2.31 2.84 9.30
C ARG A 305 -2.98 4.20 9.37
N LEU A 306 -3.06 4.93 8.26
CA LEU A 306 -3.72 6.23 8.16
C LEU A 306 -5.15 6.18 8.73
N HIS A 307 -6.01 5.35 8.16
CA HIS A 307 -7.42 5.31 8.55
C HIS A 307 -7.61 4.71 9.93
N TYR A 308 -6.90 3.62 10.24
CA TYR A 308 -7.00 2.96 11.53
C TYR A 308 -6.52 3.84 12.68
N GLN A 309 -5.38 4.52 12.53
CA GLN A 309 -4.91 5.45 13.56
C GLN A 309 -5.83 6.66 13.69
N SER A 310 -6.43 7.16 12.60
CA SER A 310 -7.43 8.23 12.67
C SER A 310 -8.63 7.85 13.55
N GLY A 311 -9.15 6.62 13.43
CA GLY A 311 -10.25 6.12 14.25
C GLY A 311 -9.84 5.82 15.70
N ILE A 312 -8.69 5.17 15.90
CA ILE A 312 -8.19 4.86 17.24
C ILE A 312 -7.83 6.13 18.02
N ALA A 313 -7.30 7.16 17.37
CA ALA A 313 -7.02 8.44 17.99
C ALA A 313 -8.30 9.09 18.55
N LYS A 314 -9.42 9.00 17.83
CA LYS A 314 -10.74 9.48 18.31
C LYS A 314 -11.19 8.73 19.56
N LEU A 315 -11.12 7.40 19.54
CA LEU A 315 -11.52 6.57 20.68
C LEU A 315 -10.61 6.73 21.91
N ARG A 316 -9.32 7.05 21.69
CA ARG A 316 -8.32 7.25 22.75
C ARG A 316 -8.14 8.70 23.17
N SER A 317 -8.81 9.64 22.51
CA SER A 317 -8.70 11.07 22.82
C SER A 317 -9.16 11.43 24.24
N GLY A 318 -10.01 10.59 24.85
CA GLY A 318 -10.66 10.89 26.13
C GLY A 318 -11.90 11.77 26.00
N ASP A 319 -12.19 12.31 24.81
CA ASP A 319 -13.35 13.16 24.54
C ASP A 319 -14.66 12.34 24.59
N PRO A 320 -15.61 12.71 25.48
CA PRO A 320 -16.87 11.98 25.63
C PRO A 320 -17.72 12.01 24.36
N THR A 321 -17.60 13.02 23.49
CA THR A 321 -18.44 13.16 22.29
C THR A 321 -18.26 12.02 21.29
N TRP A 322 -17.07 11.42 21.20
CA TRP A 322 -16.85 10.21 20.40
C TRP A 322 -17.52 8.98 21.01
N ARG A 323 -17.47 8.85 22.34
CA ARG A 323 -18.07 7.74 23.09
C ARG A 323 -19.60 7.78 23.06
N ASP A 324 -20.15 8.99 23.21
CA ASP A 324 -21.59 9.27 23.21
C ASP A 324 -22.17 9.38 21.80
N ARG A 325 -21.31 9.30 20.78
CA ARG A 325 -21.64 9.34 19.35
C ARG A 325 -22.23 10.69 18.92
N THR A 326 -21.80 11.79 19.52
CA THR A 326 -22.27 13.15 19.23
C THR A 326 -21.24 14.03 18.53
N ALA A 327 -19.99 13.56 18.39
CA ALA A 327 -18.87 14.34 17.84
C ALA A 327 -19.16 15.02 16.49
N CYS A 328 -19.82 14.35 15.54
CA CYS A 328 -20.15 14.97 14.25
C CYS A 328 -21.17 16.11 14.35
N GLY A 329 -21.88 16.26 15.47
CA GLY A 329 -22.71 17.44 15.71
C GLY A 329 -21.88 18.72 15.83
N TYR A 330 -20.68 18.63 16.38
CA TYR A 330 -19.74 19.75 16.57
C TYR A 330 -18.68 19.81 15.47
N HIS A 331 -18.34 18.66 14.87
CA HIS A 331 -17.29 18.57 13.86
C HIS A 331 -17.54 19.47 12.64
N PHE A 332 -18.77 19.52 12.13
CA PHE A 332 -19.06 20.29 10.92
C PHE A 332 -18.91 21.81 11.11
N GLU A 333 -19.03 22.27 12.37
CA GLU A 333 -18.83 23.66 12.78
C GLU A 333 -17.33 24.00 12.94
N THR A 334 -16.53 23.05 13.43
CA THR A 334 -15.13 23.30 13.88
C THR A 334 -14.06 22.70 13.00
N GLN A 335 -14.43 21.95 11.97
CA GLN A 335 -13.50 21.42 10.99
C GLN A 335 -12.75 22.55 10.25
N PRO A 336 -11.49 22.31 9.83
CA PRO A 336 -10.76 23.26 9.01
C PRO A 336 -11.48 23.58 7.70
N LEU A 337 -11.56 24.87 7.35
CA LEU A 337 -12.08 25.38 6.09
C LEU A 337 -13.41 24.70 5.68
N PRO A 338 -14.49 24.88 6.48
CA PRO A 338 -15.78 24.26 6.20
C PRO A 338 -16.32 24.75 4.85
N THR A 339 -16.89 23.84 4.07
CA THR A 339 -17.52 24.17 2.79
C THR A 339 -18.97 24.63 3.01
N ARG A 340 -19.58 25.19 1.97
CA ARG A 340 -21.02 25.53 1.98
C ARG A 340 -21.89 24.32 2.32
N THR A 341 -21.54 23.16 1.78
CA THR A 341 -22.19 21.88 2.06
C THR A 341 -21.99 21.42 3.50
N GLY A 342 -20.83 21.69 4.10
CA GLY A 342 -20.60 21.46 5.53
C GLY A 342 -21.61 22.21 6.41
N TRP A 343 -21.94 23.46 6.07
CA TRP A 343 -22.96 24.23 6.76
C TRP A 343 -24.34 23.56 6.70
N TYR A 344 -24.80 23.14 5.51
CA TYR A 344 -26.08 22.43 5.38
C TYR A 344 -26.11 21.11 6.15
N VAL A 345 -25.00 20.35 6.13
CA VAL A 345 -24.89 19.09 6.85
C VAL A 345 -24.93 19.30 8.36
N HIS A 346 -24.36 20.41 8.87
CA HIS A 346 -24.46 20.79 10.28
C HIS A 346 -25.92 21.04 10.72
N GLN A 347 -26.76 21.60 9.84
CA GLN A 347 -28.18 21.86 10.12
C GLN A 347 -29.06 20.59 10.11
N LEU A 348 -28.53 19.44 9.70
CA LEU A 348 -29.32 18.20 9.67
C LEU A 348 -29.74 17.76 11.08
N PRO A 349 -30.87 17.02 11.20
CA PRO A 349 -31.34 16.56 12.50
C PRO A 349 -30.26 15.78 13.28
N ARG A 350 -30.25 15.92 14.61
CA ARG A 350 -29.27 15.26 15.50
C ARG A 350 -29.15 13.76 15.29
N ALA A 351 -30.21 13.10 14.82
CA ALA A 351 -30.18 11.68 14.47
C ALA A 351 -29.16 11.39 13.35
N VAL A 352 -29.08 12.25 12.33
CA VAL A 352 -28.15 12.12 11.21
C VAL A 352 -26.71 12.32 11.68
N THR A 353 -26.42 13.37 12.43
CA THR A 353 -25.05 13.64 12.93
C THR A 353 -24.57 12.56 13.90
N ARG A 354 -25.47 11.99 14.72
CA ARG A 354 -25.15 10.80 15.54
C ARG A 354 -24.82 9.58 14.69
N TRP A 355 -25.56 9.36 13.60
CA TRP A 355 -25.25 8.31 12.63
C TRP A 355 -23.92 8.53 11.93
N SER A 356 -23.62 9.77 11.52
CA SER A 356 -22.32 10.13 10.93
C SER A 356 -21.17 9.82 11.87
N THR A 357 -21.32 10.11 13.17
CA THR A 357 -20.28 9.79 14.17
C THR A 357 -20.03 8.28 14.23
N ARG A 358 -21.10 7.47 14.29
CA ARG A 358 -20.98 6.00 14.26
C ARG A 358 -20.35 5.50 12.96
N ALA A 359 -20.77 6.05 11.83
CA ALA A 359 -20.28 5.67 10.51
C ALA A 359 -18.77 5.94 10.40
N VAL A 360 -18.30 7.14 10.77
CA VAL A 360 -16.87 7.48 10.76
C VAL A 360 -16.07 6.51 11.64
N LEU A 361 -16.53 6.23 12.86
CA LEU A 361 -15.85 5.28 13.75
C LEU A 361 -15.76 3.87 13.14
N VAL A 362 -16.83 3.36 12.51
CA VAL A 362 -16.80 2.05 11.85
C VAL A 362 -15.89 2.06 10.60
N LEU A 363 -16.00 3.09 9.77
CA LEU A 363 -15.21 3.26 8.54
C LEU A 363 -13.72 3.43 8.84
N GLU A 364 -13.35 4.03 9.97
CA GLU A 364 -11.96 4.21 10.35
C GLU A 364 -11.42 3.06 11.23
N CYS A 365 -12.25 2.38 12.03
CA CYS A 365 -11.74 1.31 12.90
C CYS A 365 -11.86 -0.09 12.30
N ALA A 366 -12.89 -0.39 11.50
CA ALA A 366 -13.15 -1.74 11.02
C ALA A 366 -12.83 -1.91 9.52
N VAL A 367 -13.23 -0.96 8.68
CA VAL A 367 -13.03 -1.05 7.24
C VAL A 367 -11.55 -1.11 6.80
N PRO A 368 -10.57 -0.49 7.48
CA PRO A 368 -9.18 -0.58 7.04
C PRO A 368 -8.66 -2.02 6.98
N PHE A 369 -9.16 -2.93 7.83
CA PHE A 369 -8.78 -4.35 7.79
C PHE A 369 -9.11 -5.02 6.44
N LEU A 370 -10.07 -4.47 5.69
CA LEU A 370 -10.39 -4.95 4.34
C LEU A 370 -9.23 -4.75 3.35
N ALA A 371 -8.25 -3.89 3.65
CA ALA A 371 -7.04 -3.73 2.84
C ALA A 371 -6.26 -5.04 2.67
N PHE A 372 -6.35 -5.94 3.65
CA PHE A 372 -5.70 -7.26 3.64
C PHE A 372 -6.65 -8.41 3.27
N ALA A 373 -7.93 -8.10 3.06
CA ALA A 373 -8.96 -9.08 2.76
C ALA A 373 -8.89 -9.57 1.30
N PRO A 374 -9.63 -10.65 0.96
CA PRO A 374 -9.83 -11.10 -0.41
C PRO A 374 -10.33 -10.01 -1.37
N ARG A 375 -10.14 -10.27 -2.66
CA ARG A 375 -10.32 -9.33 -3.77
C ARG A 375 -11.58 -8.46 -3.68
N ARG A 376 -12.75 -9.07 -3.46
CA ARG A 376 -14.03 -8.32 -3.44
C ARG A 376 -14.19 -7.48 -2.19
N LEU A 377 -13.80 -8.01 -1.03
CA LEU A 377 -13.83 -7.26 0.22
C LEU A 377 -12.85 -6.10 0.20
N ARG A 378 -11.68 -6.29 -0.42
CA ARG A 378 -10.70 -5.21 -0.60
C ARG A 378 -11.23 -4.09 -1.51
N ARG A 379 -11.97 -4.44 -2.57
CA ARG A 379 -12.67 -3.45 -3.42
C ARG A 379 -13.78 -2.73 -2.67
N LEU A 380 -14.52 -3.43 -1.80
CA LEU A 380 -15.48 -2.80 -0.91
C LEU A 380 -14.77 -1.81 0.04
N GLY A 381 -13.62 -2.20 0.61
CA GLY A 381 -12.77 -1.32 1.41
C GLY A 381 -12.35 -0.06 0.65
N PHE A 382 -11.94 -0.19 -0.62
CA PHE A 382 -11.70 0.96 -1.50
C PHE A 382 -12.93 1.86 -1.59
N LEU A 383 -14.09 1.32 -1.99
CA LEU A 383 -15.32 2.12 -2.15
C LEU A 383 -15.72 2.86 -0.88
N LEU A 384 -15.66 2.18 0.27
CA LEU A 384 -16.05 2.75 1.56
C LEU A 384 -15.08 3.84 2.04
N LEU A 385 -13.76 3.60 1.95
CA LEU A 385 -12.75 4.57 2.38
C LEU A 385 -12.65 5.76 1.42
N SER A 386 -12.73 5.52 0.11
CA SER A 386 -12.81 6.60 -0.88
C SER A 386 -14.10 7.40 -0.74
N GLY A 387 -15.23 6.73 -0.47
CA GLY A 387 -16.51 7.39 -0.19
C GLY A 387 -16.44 8.27 1.05
N LEU A 388 -15.76 7.82 2.12
CA LEU A 388 -15.48 8.64 3.29
C LEU A 388 -14.66 9.88 2.93
N GLN A 389 -13.59 9.74 2.14
CA GLN A 389 -12.78 10.89 1.71
C GLN A 389 -13.58 11.87 0.84
N GLY A 390 -14.46 11.36 -0.03
CA GLY A 390 -15.37 12.18 -0.81
C GLY A 390 -16.36 12.95 0.07
N ALA A 391 -16.95 12.29 1.09
CA ALA A 391 -17.82 12.95 2.04
C ALA A 391 -17.09 14.04 2.83
N ILE A 392 -15.86 13.77 3.30
CA ILE A 392 -15.05 14.76 4.00
C ILE A 392 -14.73 15.94 3.08
N ALA A 393 -14.29 15.70 1.84
CA ALA A 393 -13.99 16.78 0.88
C ALA A 393 -15.23 17.60 0.49
N LEU A 394 -16.41 16.99 0.51
CA LEU A 394 -17.67 17.70 0.31
C LEU A 394 -18.01 18.55 1.51
N THR A 395 -17.73 18.15 2.76
CA THR A 395 -18.13 18.92 3.95
C THR A 395 -17.07 19.87 4.49
N GLY A 396 -15.80 19.63 4.19
CA GLY A 396 -14.66 20.42 4.66
C GLY A 396 -13.46 20.29 3.73
N ASN A 397 -12.46 21.15 3.90
CA ASN A 397 -11.28 21.17 3.05
C ASN A 397 -10.00 20.99 3.87
N TYR A 398 -9.42 19.79 3.83
CA TYR A 398 -8.13 19.49 4.47
C TYR A 398 -6.96 19.58 3.47
N GLY A 399 -7.11 20.40 2.41
CA GLY A 399 -6.09 20.60 1.39
C GLY A 399 -5.74 19.31 0.64
N PHE A 400 -4.44 19.10 0.39
CA PHE A 400 -3.98 17.92 -0.34
C PHE A 400 -4.12 16.61 0.46
N PHE A 401 -4.40 16.67 1.77
CA PHE A 401 -4.52 15.48 2.62
C PHE A 401 -5.71 14.58 2.22
N ASN A 402 -6.87 15.16 1.90
CA ASN A 402 -8.02 14.38 1.42
C ASN A 402 -7.67 13.63 0.13
N LEU A 403 -7.01 14.31 -0.80
CA LEU A 403 -6.57 13.73 -2.06
C LEU A 403 -5.52 12.64 -1.83
N LEU A 404 -4.53 12.87 -0.97
CA LEU A 404 -3.51 11.88 -0.62
C LEU A 404 -4.12 10.63 -0.01
N SER A 405 -5.08 10.80 0.91
CA SER A 405 -5.83 9.71 1.53
C SER A 405 -6.58 8.90 0.48
N PHE A 406 -7.29 9.56 -0.44
CA PHE A 406 -7.96 8.90 -1.56
C PHE A 406 -6.97 8.15 -2.46
N VAL A 407 -5.86 8.79 -2.86
CA VAL A 407 -4.83 8.18 -3.72
C VAL A 407 -4.26 6.92 -3.08
N LEU A 408 -3.98 6.92 -1.76
CA LEU A 408 -3.53 5.74 -1.03
C LEU A 408 -4.52 4.57 -1.12
N THR A 409 -5.83 4.84 -1.12
CA THR A 409 -6.85 3.78 -1.27
C THR A 409 -6.80 3.09 -2.64
N LEU A 410 -6.23 3.71 -3.69
CA LEU A 410 -6.06 3.06 -5.00
C LEU A 410 -5.21 1.77 -4.91
N SER A 411 -4.34 1.66 -3.89
CA SER A 411 -3.56 0.45 -3.62
C SER A 411 -4.41 -0.78 -3.28
N LEU A 412 -5.68 -0.59 -2.89
CA LEU A 412 -6.65 -1.66 -2.63
C LEU A 412 -7.23 -2.24 -3.93
N LEU A 413 -7.15 -1.52 -5.04
CA LEU A 413 -7.64 -1.98 -6.33
C LEU A 413 -6.69 -2.96 -7.02
N ASP A 414 -7.23 -3.62 -8.03
CA ASP A 414 -6.49 -4.35 -9.04
C ASP A 414 -6.99 -3.91 -10.42
N ASP A 415 -6.33 -4.37 -11.48
CA ASP A 415 -6.52 -3.84 -12.82
C ASP A 415 -7.89 -4.20 -13.43
N GLU A 416 -8.62 -5.19 -12.90
CA GLU A 416 -9.87 -5.67 -13.51
C GLU A 416 -11.01 -4.64 -13.55
N PRO A 417 -11.42 -3.98 -12.44
CA PRO A 417 -12.42 -2.92 -12.50
C PRO A 417 -11.94 -1.75 -13.34
N LEU A 418 -10.65 -1.42 -13.27
CA LEU A 418 -10.07 -0.28 -13.99
C LEU A 418 -10.07 -0.49 -15.50
N ARG A 419 -9.79 -1.70 -15.99
CA ARG A 419 -9.87 -2.05 -17.42
C ARG A 419 -11.27 -1.96 -18.01
N ARG A 420 -12.32 -2.01 -17.18
CA ARG A 420 -13.70 -1.83 -17.65
C ARG A 420 -14.09 -0.35 -17.77
N LEU A 421 -13.44 0.51 -16.99
CA LEU A 421 -13.75 1.93 -16.90
C LEU A 421 -12.87 2.78 -17.83
N LEU A 422 -11.62 2.37 -18.04
CA LEU A 422 -10.72 3.09 -18.92
C LEU A 422 -10.82 2.55 -20.35
N PRO A 423 -10.96 3.43 -21.37
CA PRO A 423 -11.04 3.03 -22.78
C PRO A 423 -9.71 2.48 -23.34
N PHE A 424 -8.67 2.42 -22.51
CA PHE A 424 -7.31 2.04 -22.90
C PHE A 424 -6.98 0.61 -22.48
N SER A 425 -6.55 -0.21 -23.46
CA SER A 425 -5.94 -1.52 -23.19
C SER A 425 -4.43 -1.36 -23.03
N PRO A 426 -3.87 -1.58 -21.82
CA PRO A 426 -2.44 -1.45 -21.63
C PRO A 426 -1.67 -2.52 -22.43
N PRO A 427 -0.47 -2.19 -22.93
CA PRO A 427 0.39 -3.15 -23.62
C PRO A 427 0.73 -4.34 -22.71
N PRO A 428 1.14 -5.49 -23.29
CA PRO A 428 1.49 -6.67 -22.51
C PRO A 428 2.56 -6.36 -21.47
N LEU A 429 2.30 -6.76 -20.23
CA LEU A 429 3.15 -6.48 -19.07
C LEU A 429 4.42 -7.32 -19.15
N ARG A 430 5.56 -6.68 -18.86
CA ARG A 430 6.88 -7.31 -18.79
C ARG A 430 7.22 -7.67 -17.35
N ALA A 431 7.91 -8.79 -17.17
CA ALA A 431 8.53 -9.13 -15.90
C ALA A 431 9.67 -8.15 -15.59
N ARG A 432 9.75 -7.70 -14.35
CA ARG A 432 10.80 -6.79 -13.91
C ARG A 432 12.10 -7.59 -13.71
N PRO A 433 13.24 -7.22 -14.33
CA PRO A 433 14.51 -7.90 -14.07
C PRO A 433 14.94 -7.70 -12.60
N GLY A 434 15.42 -8.75 -11.94
CA GLY A 434 15.97 -8.68 -10.57
C GLY A 434 17.33 -7.98 -10.51
N PRO A 435 17.77 -7.42 -9.36
CA PRO A 435 17.64 -8.02 -8.02
C PRO A 435 17.07 -7.07 -6.93
N ILE A 436 15.91 -7.42 -6.39
CA ILE A 436 15.22 -6.71 -5.28
C ILE A 436 15.95 -6.82 -3.93
N ARG A 437 17.02 -7.63 -3.84
CA ARG A 437 17.66 -8.01 -2.57
C ARG A 437 18.39 -6.87 -1.84
N ARG A 438 18.83 -5.81 -2.54
CA ARG A 438 19.56 -4.67 -1.93
C ARG A 438 18.67 -3.51 -1.49
N PHE A 439 17.44 -3.41 -2.01
CA PHE A 439 16.55 -2.27 -1.75
C PHE A 439 15.57 -2.55 -0.59
N VAL A 440 15.21 -3.83 -0.36
CA VAL A 440 14.36 -4.26 0.77
C VAL A 440 15.07 -4.08 2.12
N THR A 441 16.39 -4.24 2.16
CA THR A 441 17.22 -3.96 3.35
C THR A 441 17.29 -2.46 3.69
N GLY A 442 17.12 -1.56 2.72
CA GLY A 442 17.10 -0.12 2.97
C GLY A 442 15.79 0.39 3.62
N LEU A 443 14.66 -0.30 3.39
CA LEU A 443 13.36 0.10 3.95
C LEU A 443 13.09 -0.38 5.37
N ALA A 444 13.74 -1.46 5.80
CA ALA A 444 13.72 -1.86 7.21
C ALA A 444 14.23 -0.71 8.10
N SER A 445 15.18 0.09 7.61
CA SER A 445 15.68 1.29 8.28
C SER A 445 14.67 2.46 8.26
N ALA A 446 13.89 2.65 7.19
CA ALA A 446 12.92 3.74 7.08
C ALA A 446 11.65 3.52 7.93
N ALA A 447 11.21 2.27 8.08
CA ALA A 447 10.08 1.92 8.95
C ALA A 447 10.40 2.10 10.45
N LEU A 448 11.68 2.01 10.83
CA LEU A 448 12.17 2.33 12.18
C LEU A 448 12.21 3.86 12.44
N PHE A 449 12.40 4.67 11.40
CA PHE A 449 12.42 6.14 11.54
C PHE A 449 11.03 6.76 11.76
N GLY A 450 9.96 6.19 11.18
CA GLY A 450 8.59 6.66 11.41
C GLY A 450 8.09 6.49 12.86
N GLY A 451 8.70 5.58 13.62
CA GLY A 451 8.41 5.39 15.05
C GLY A 451 9.09 6.41 15.97
N LEU A 452 10.14 7.08 15.51
CA LEU A 452 10.92 8.05 16.29
C LEU A 452 10.35 9.47 16.24
N PHE A 453 9.58 9.83 15.20
CA PHE A 453 8.93 11.15 15.11
C PHE A 453 7.56 11.22 15.81
N TYR A 454 7.04 10.09 16.31
CA TYR A 454 5.76 10.07 17.03
C TYR A 454 5.90 10.33 18.55
N LYS A 455 7.13 10.41 19.06
CA LYS A 455 7.43 10.77 20.45
C LYS A 455 8.30 12.02 20.50
N SER A 456 7.69 13.16 20.22
CA SER A 456 8.11 14.40 20.84
C SER A 456 6.82 15.13 21.24
N PRO A 457 6.46 15.20 22.53
CA PRO A 457 5.61 16.31 22.93
C PRO A 457 6.34 17.61 22.51
N PRO A 458 5.63 18.70 22.22
CA PRO A 458 6.31 19.98 22.03
C PRO A 458 7.22 20.19 23.24
N PRO A 459 8.45 20.68 23.08
CA PRO A 459 9.23 21.09 24.22
C PRO A 459 8.39 22.14 24.96
N ARG A 460 7.76 21.73 26.07
CA ARG A 460 7.35 22.64 27.13
C ARG A 460 8.65 23.11 27.76
N ASN A 461 9.27 24.07 27.10
CA ASN A 461 10.20 25.03 27.68
C ASN A 461 10.38 26.13 26.62
N GLY A 462 9.90 27.31 26.97
CA GLY A 462 10.04 28.50 26.15
C GLY A 462 11.52 28.75 25.86
N LEU A 463 11.92 28.53 24.61
CA LEU A 463 13.08 29.21 24.06
C LEU A 463 12.62 30.64 23.78
N ARG A 464 12.85 31.51 24.78
CA ARG A 464 12.81 32.95 24.58
C ARG A 464 13.74 33.26 23.42
N HIS A 465 13.17 33.83 22.36
CA HIS A 465 13.93 34.45 21.28
C HIS A 465 14.81 35.55 21.91
N PRO A 466 16.14 35.58 21.73
CA PRO A 466 16.99 36.62 22.33
C PRO A 466 16.84 38.00 21.67
N LEU A 467 15.88 38.18 20.75
CA LEU A 467 15.78 39.37 19.89
C LEU A 467 14.38 39.99 19.81
N ARG A 468 13.52 39.80 20.82
CA ARG A 468 12.34 40.65 20.97
C ARG A 468 12.52 41.59 22.17
N PRO A 469 12.62 42.91 21.94
CA PRO A 469 12.38 43.87 23.02
C PRO A 469 10.97 43.63 23.55
N SER A 470 10.84 43.55 24.87
CA SER A 470 9.57 43.48 25.57
C SER A 470 8.72 44.71 25.26
N LEU A 471 7.59 44.49 24.61
CA LEU A 471 6.41 45.36 24.69
C LEU A 471 5.36 44.63 25.52
#